data_AF-A6LUE4-F1
#
_entry.id   AF-A6LUE4-F1
#
_cell.length_a   1.000
_cell.length_b   1.000
_cell.length_c   1.000
_cell.angle_alpha   90.00
_cell.angle_beta   90.00
_cell.angle_gamma   90.00
#
_symmetry.space_group_name_H-M   'P 1'
#
loop_
_entity.id
_entity.type
_entity.pdbx_description
1 polymer ?
#
loop_
_entity_poly.entity_id
_entity_poly.type
_entity_poly.pdbx_seq_one_letter_code
_entity_poly.pdbx_strand_id
1 'polypeptide(L)'
;MKKELIKAIEAAERYNLFLKVVTSVRSYDSYNSFFNIYDEHEEACRRIVVLTKTKELEEVYDEDPTEEIKECKIVQGNLWIKDYSLLTNPDKINLSSLYVIKNLVEELL
;
A
#
# COMPACT_ATOMS: atom_id res chain seq x y z
N MET A 1 -11.01 -18.91 13.30
CA MET A 1 -11.84 -18.58 12.12
C MET A 1 -11.14 -19.12 10.87
N LYS A 2 -11.86 -19.70 9.91
CA LYS A 2 -11.27 -20.08 8.62
C LYS A 2 -10.91 -18.78 7.87
N LYS A 3 -9.63 -18.59 7.52
CA LYS A 3 -9.21 -17.51 6.61
C LYS A 3 -9.75 -17.86 5.22
N GLU A 4 -10.87 -17.25 4.81
CA GLU A 4 -11.38 -17.37 3.45
C GLU A 4 -10.58 -16.43 2.54
N LEU A 5 -9.82 -17.01 1.60
CA LEU A 5 -9.01 -16.27 0.65
C LEU A 5 -9.78 -16.11 -0.66
N ILE A 6 -9.83 -14.89 -1.18
CA ILE A 6 -10.40 -14.56 -2.48
C ILE A 6 -9.34 -13.85 -3.33
N LYS A 7 -9.47 -13.88 -4.66
CA LYS A 7 -8.55 -13.12 -5.51
C LYS A 7 -8.79 -11.63 -5.33
N ALA A 8 -7.72 -10.84 -5.33
CA ALA A 8 -7.80 -9.39 -5.16
C ALA A 8 -8.63 -8.70 -6.25
N ILE A 9 -8.56 -9.19 -7.50
CA ILE A 9 -9.37 -8.69 -8.61
C ILE A 9 -10.86 -9.00 -8.41
N GLU A 10 -11.19 -10.24 -8.01
CA GLU A 10 -12.58 -10.63 -7.73
C GLU A 10 -13.16 -9.82 -6.56
N ALA A 11 -12.34 -9.52 -5.55
CA ALA A 11 -12.70 -8.64 -4.45
C ALA A 11 -12.98 -7.20 -4.93
N ALA A 12 -12.11 -6.66 -5.79
CA ALA A 12 -12.29 -5.33 -6.36
C ALA A 12 -13.64 -5.21 -7.09
N GLU A 13 -13.94 -6.16 -7.97
CA GLU A 13 -15.19 -6.17 -8.73
C GLU A 13 -16.43 -6.38 -7.85
N ARG A 14 -16.39 -7.36 -6.94
CA ARG A 14 -17.56 -7.73 -6.12
C ARG A 14 -17.94 -6.62 -5.14
N TYR A 15 -16.96 -5.91 -4.59
CA TYR A 15 -17.16 -4.93 -3.54
C TYR A 15 -17.04 -3.48 -4.03
N ASN A 16 -16.97 -3.27 -5.36
CA ASN A 16 -16.82 -1.96 -6.00
C ASN A 16 -15.62 -1.17 -5.45
N LEU A 17 -14.50 -1.86 -5.28
CA LEU A 17 -13.21 -1.31 -4.87
C LEU A 17 -12.26 -1.24 -6.07
N PHE A 18 -11.19 -0.48 -5.94
CA PHE A 18 -10.12 -0.36 -6.92
C PHE A 18 -8.87 -1.08 -6.44
N LEU A 19 -8.35 -1.98 -7.27
CA LEU A 19 -7.05 -2.61 -7.07
C LEU A 19 -5.99 -1.78 -7.81
N LYS A 20 -5.08 -1.14 -7.06
CA LYS A 20 -4.08 -0.22 -7.62
C LYS A 20 -2.68 -0.55 -7.13
N VAL A 21 -1.69 -0.19 -7.95
CA VAL A 21 -0.29 -0.05 -7.50
C VAL A 21 -0.08 1.43 -7.17
N VAL A 22 0.30 1.71 -5.93
CA VAL A 22 0.58 3.07 -5.43
C VAL A 22 2.03 3.17 -4.98
N THR A 23 2.54 4.40 -4.87
CA THR A 23 3.86 4.67 -4.30
C THR A 23 3.68 4.93 -2.80
N SER A 24 4.53 4.34 -1.98
CA SER A 24 4.56 4.66 -0.56
C SER A 24 5.55 5.79 -0.31
N VAL A 25 5.16 6.74 0.53
CA VAL A 25 5.95 7.91 0.90
C VAL A 25 6.13 7.98 2.41
N ARG A 26 7.26 8.50 2.85
CA ARG A 26 7.55 8.74 4.27
C ARG A 26 8.19 10.11 4.44
N SER A 27 7.79 10.81 5.50
CA SER A 27 8.40 12.07 5.91
C SER A 27 9.66 11.79 6.72
N TYR A 28 10.72 12.53 6.41
CA TYR A 28 12.00 12.48 7.10
C TYR A 28 12.35 13.88 7.59
N ASP A 29 12.58 13.96 8.90
CA ASP A 29 13.11 15.15 9.54
C ASP A 29 14.63 15.09 9.55
N SER A 30 15.27 16.17 9.13
CA SER A 30 16.71 16.34 9.25
C SER A 30 17.03 17.63 9.99
N TYR A 31 18.00 17.54 10.91
CA TYR A 31 18.46 18.70 11.67
C TYR A 31 19.97 18.83 11.53
N ASN A 32 20.40 19.91 10.88
CA ASN A 32 21.80 20.27 10.79
C ASN A 32 22.15 21.22 11.95
N SER A 33 22.76 20.65 12.99
CA SER A 33 23.13 21.39 14.21
C SER A 33 24.21 22.45 14.00
N PHE A 34 25.09 22.29 13.01
CA PHE A 34 26.15 23.26 12.73
C PHE A 34 25.61 24.57 12.14
N PHE A 35 24.58 24.47 11.30
CA PHE A 35 23.93 25.63 10.67
C PHE A 35 22.61 26.02 11.33
N ASN A 36 22.15 25.27 12.34
CA ASN A 36 20.85 25.44 13.00
C ASN A 36 19.68 25.43 11.98
N ILE A 37 19.74 24.51 11.02
CA ILE A 37 18.72 24.35 9.97
C ILE A 37 17.91 23.08 10.26
N TYR A 38 16.60 23.23 10.31
CA TYR A 38 15.63 22.14 10.33
C TYR A 38 15.01 22.02 8.94
N ASP A 39 14.91 20.80 8.42
CA ASP A 39 14.30 20.50 7.13
C ASP A 39 13.45 19.24 7.23
N GLU A 40 12.29 19.27 6.58
CA GLU A 40 11.32 18.17 6.52
C GLU A 40 11.03 17.90 5.04
N HIS A 41 11.23 16.66 4.61
CA HIS A 41 11.02 16.25 3.22
C HIS A 41 10.36 14.88 3.16
N GLU A 42 9.59 14.66 2.09
CA GLU A 42 8.97 13.38 1.80
C GLU A 42 9.80 12.64 0.76
N GLU A 43 10.06 11.35 1.02
CA GLU A 43 10.73 10.47 0.06
C GLU A 43 9.83 9.29 -0.31
N ALA A 44 9.86 8.91 -1.59
CA ALA A 44 9.26 7.66 -2.04
C ALA A 44 10.08 6.47 -1.55
N CYS A 45 9.43 5.44 -1.02
CA CYS A 45 10.11 4.31 -0.40
C CYS A 45 9.91 2.98 -1.16
N ARG A 46 8.67 2.64 -1.53
CA ARG A 46 8.35 1.38 -2.24
C ARG A 46 7.04 1.48 -3.03
N ARG A 47 6.76 0.46 -3.84
CA ARG A 47 5.47 0.30 -4.53
C ARG A 47 4.60 -0.66 -3.73
N ILE A 48 3.34 -0.34 -3.56
CA ILE A 48 2.41 -1.18 -2.79
C ILE A 48 1.17 -1.44 -3.63
N VAL A 49 0.74 -2.70 -3.65
CA VAL A 49 -0.56 -3.06 -4.19
C VAL A 49 -1.61 -2.89 -3.11
N VAL A 50 -2.62 -2.07 -3.39
CA VAL A 50 -3.68 -1.72 -2.45
C VAL A 50 -5.05 -1.99 -3.05
N LEU A 51 -5.98 -2.42 -2.20
CA LEU A 51 -7.42 -2.32 -2.43
C LEU A 51 -7.94 -1.06 -1.72
N THR A 52 -8.62 -0.20 -2.47
CA THR A 52 -9.09 1.10 -1.98
C THR A 52 -10.46 1.45 -2.54
N LYS A 53 -11.21 2.30 -1.84
CA LYS A 53 -12.42 2.95 -2.37
C LYS A 53 -12.10 4.13 -3.30
N THR A 54 -10.87 4.63 -3.27
CA THR A 54 -10.47 5.86 -3.94
C THR A 54 -9.78 5.56 -5.27
N LYS A 55 -10.47 5.80 -6.38
CA LYS A 55 -9.94 5.56 -7.72
C LYS A 55 -8.67 6.35 -8.03
N GLU A 56 -8.57 7.58 -7.54
CA GLU A 56 -7.46 8.50 -7.83
C GLU A 56 -6.31 8.39 -6.82
N LEU A 57 -6.28 7.36 -5.97
CA LEU A 57 -5.18 7.15 -5.02
C LEU A 57 -3.88 6.84 -5.77
N GLU A 58 -2.85 7.65 -5.57
CA GLU A 58 -1.52 7.47 -6.17
C GLU A 58 -0.43 7.20 -5.12
N GLU A 59 -0.59 7.76 -3.93
CA GLU A 59 0.38 7.70 -2.84
C GLU A 59 -0.26 7.27 -1.52
N VAL A 60 0.52 6.60 -0.68
CA VAL A 60 0.14 6.21 0.68
C VAL A 60 1.28 6.48 1.65
N TYR A 61 0.96 6.89 2.87
CA TYR A 61 1.97 7.12 3.89
C TYR A 61 2.45 5.80 4.50
N ASP A 62 3.75 5.63 4.65
CA ASP A 62 4.40 4.41 5.14
C ASP A 62 5.19 4.70 6.41
N GLU A 63 4.64 4.30 7.55
CA GLU A 63 5.28 4.51 8.85
C GLU A 63 6.60 3.73 8.97
N ASP A 64 6.65 2.51 8.42
CA ASP A 64 7.84 1.68 8.40
C ASP A 64 8.04 0.97 7.03
N PRO A 65 8.74 1.64 6.10
CA PRO A 65 9.05 1.07 4.79
C PRO A 65 9.97 -0.15 4.83
N THR A 66 10.63 -0.42 5.97
CA THR A 66 11.53 -1.57 6.12
C THR A 66 10.77 -2.86 6.45
N GLU A 67 9.54 -2.75 6.93
CA GLU A 67 8.69 -3.90 7.25
C GLU A 67 7.98 -4.43 6.00
N GLU A 68 8.39 -5.60 5.50
CA GLU A 68 7.72 -6.29 4.39
C GLU A 68 6.24 -6.60 4.67
N ILE A 69 5.41 -6.52 3.62
CA ILE A 69 3.98 -6.85 3.72
C ILE A 69 3.81 -8.35 3.52
N LYS A 70 3.93 -9.11 4.61
CA LYS A 70 3.83 -10.59 4.61
C LYS A 70 2.38 -11.09 4.59
N GLU A 71 1.50 -10.40 5.29
CA GLU A 71 0.06 -10.66 5.28
C GLU A 71 -0.69 -9.35 4.97
N CYS A 72 -1.89 -9.46 4.38
CA CYS A 72 -2.67 -8.28 4.06
C CYS A 72 -3.03 -7.50 5.35
N LYS A 73 -2.87 -6.18 5.33
CA LYS A 73 -3.15 -5.29 6.48
C LYS A 73 -3.94 -4.06 6.05
N ILE A 74 -4.86 -3.61 6.88
CA ILE A 74 -5.58 -2.34 6.64
C ILE A 74 -4.73 -1.21 7.20
N VAL A 75 -4.37 -0.26 6.34
CA VAL A 75 -3.59 0.94 6.68
C VAL A 75 -4.29 2.13 6.07
N GLN A 76 -4.65 3.12 6.90
CA GLN A 76 -5.31 4.36 6.48
C GLN A 76 -6.56 4.13 5.60
N GLY A 77 -7.37 3.12 5.91
CA GLY A 77 -8.58 2.79 5.15
C GLY A 77 -8.33 2.13 3.79
N ASN A 78 -7.12 1.66 3.52
CA ASN A 78 -6.75 0.88 2.35
C ASN A 78 -6.24 -0.50 2.78
N LEU A 79 -6.59 -1.55 2.06
CA LEU A 79 -6.03 -2.89 2.32
C LEU A 79 -4.75 -3.06 1.52
N TRP A 80 -3.63 -3.08 2.21
CA TRP A 80 -2.32 -3.35 1.64
C TRP A 80 -2.15 -4.85 1.45
N ILE A 81 -1.74 -5.25 0.25
CA ILE A 81 -1.70 -6.66 -0.15
C ILE A 81 -0.27 -7.16 -0.23
N LYS A 82 0.58 -6.41 -0.93
CA LYS A 82 1.96 -6.79 -1.22
C LYS A 82 2.79 -5.56 -1.61
N ASP A 83 4.06 -5.55 -1.23
CA ASP A 83 5.03 -4.55 -1.64
C ASP A 83 6.02 -5.04 -2.72
N TYR A 84 6.58 -4.07 -3.42
CA TYR A 84 7.55 -4.22 -4.50
C TYR A 84 8.58 -3.08 -4.43
N SER A 85 9.80 -3.33 -4.91
CA SER A 85 10.82 -2.29 -5.02
C SER A 85 10.36 -1.13 -5.93
N LEU A 86 10.77 0.11 -5.62
CA LEU A 86 10.55 1.29 -6.48
C LEU A 86 11.07 1.10 -7.90
N LEU A 87 12.12 0.30 -8.07
CA LEU A 87 12.71 0.01 -9.38
C LEU A 87 11.84 -0.91 -10.24
N THR A 88 10.79 -1.49 -9.66
CA THR A 88 9.84 -2.34 -10.38
C THR A 88 8.91 -1.46 -11.22
N ASN A 89 8.85 -1.72 -12.53
CA ASN A 89 7.88 -1.05 -13.38
C ASN A 89 6.44 -1.45 -12.96
N PRO A 90 5.57 -0.49 -12.60
CA PRO A 90 4.22 -0.76 -12.11
C PRO A 90 3.37 -1.53 -13.12
N ASP A 91 3.52 -1.27 -14.43
CA ASP A 91 2.73 -1.92 -15.49
C ASP A 91 3.08 -3.40 -15.66
N LYS A 92 4.24 -3.82 -15.15
CA LYS A 92 4.69 -5.22 -15.18
C LYS A 92 4.27 -6.02 -13.94
N ILE A 93 3.64 -5.38 -12.96
CA ILE A 93 3.20 -6.05 -11.74
C ILE A 93 1.95 -6.89 -12.06
N ASN A 94 2.06 -8.20 -11.87
CA ASN A 94 0.94 -9.11 -12.11
C ASN A 94 -0.03 -9.10 -10.92
N LEU A 95 -1.17 -8.42 -11.10
CA LEU A 95 -2.25 -8.33 -10.11
C LEU A 95 -3.13 -9.59 -10.05
N SER A 96 -3.09 -10.45 -11.08
CA SER A 96 -3.99 -11.60 -11.22
C SER A 96 -3.72 -12.73 -10.24
N SER A 97 -2.49 -12.80 -9.71
CA SER A 97 -2.04 -13.83 -8.77
C SER A 97 -2.16 -13.42 -7.30
N LEU A 98 -2.75 -12.26 -7.01
CA LEU A 98 -2.85 -11.73 -5.64
C LEU A 98 -4.13 -12.20 -4.96
N TYR A 99 -4.00 -12.57 -3.70
CA TYR A 99 -5.10 -13.05 -2.85
C TYR A 99 -5.21 -12.17 -1.61
N VAL A 100 -6.43 -12.02 -1.12
CA VAL A 100 -6.76 -11.24 0.07
C VAL A 100 -7.70 -12.03 0.98
N ILE A 101 -7.65 -11.72 2.27
CA ILE A 101 -8.55 -12.30 3.27
C ILE A 101 -9.89 -11.58 3.14
N LYS A 102 -10.96 -12.32 2.83
CA LYS A 102 -12.30 -11.79 2.61
C LYS A 102 -12.80 -10.93 3.78
N ASN A 103 -12.57 -11.37 5.01
CA ASN A 103 -12.97 -10.62 6.20
C ASN A 103 -12.35 -9.21 6.25
N LEU A 104 -11.08 -9.06 5.84
CA LEU A 104 -10.43 -7.75 5.80
C LEU A 104 -10.99 -6.86 4.70
N VAL A 105 -11.48 -7.46 3.61
CA VAL A 105 -12.18 -6.70 2.55
C VAL A 105 -13.55 -6.23 3.05
N GLU A 106 -14.25 -7.05 3.81
CA GLU A 106 -15.54 -6.68 4.42
C GLU A 106 -15.38 -5.58 5.47
N GLU A 107 -14.27 -5.55 6.22
CA GLU A 107 -13.92 -4.46 7.14
C GLU A 107 -13.65 -3.12 6.44
N LEU A 108 -13.35 -3.12 5.14
CA LEU A 108 -13.18 -1.89 4.36
C LEU A 108 -14.50 -1.25 3.92
N LEU A 109 -15.62 -1.97 3.92
CA LEU A 109 -16.93 -1.52 3.40
C LEU A 109 -17.62 -0.55 4.36
#